data_AF-K2QPH2-F1
#
_entry.id   AF-K2QPH2-F1
#
_cell.length_a   1.000
_cell.length_b   1.000
_cell.length_c   1.000
_cell.angle_alpha   90.00
_cell.angle_beta   90.00
_cell.angle_gamma   90.00
#
_symmetry.space_group_name_H-M   'P 1'
#
loop_
_entity.id
_entity.type
_entity.pdbx_description
1 polymer ?
#
loop_
_entity_poly.entity_id
_entity_poly.type
_entity_poly.pdbx_seq_one_letter_code
_entity_poly.pdbx_strand_id
1 'polypeptide(L)'
;MRRYAPSFVETFKREVESAGEILYARVRDFSGPNKTFVDQSGTFQLKGYTQDVPAAAGAEREGLLKELLGEAFAGREVTNERQEMCRFLGSLGSHDISLMREVLGFPERVDGVSANHPFYSAILAFKNKESLGGRPFAVTYESGIDEVPVFDAHLAVYGRKKRIEIRYDSPFVKGLPIRVKVDEVSEHGEIVSREVLASYEDAYTAELREMHACFTEGKKVKTTPADAMEDLRLFDMIFQKYDERIKA
;
A
#
# COMPACT_ATOMS: atom_id res chain seq x y z
N MET A 1 9.11 0.86 2.52
CA MET A 1 9.54 1.80 1.46
C MET A 1 8.56 2.90 1.04
N ARG A 2 7.32 2.65 0.51
CA ARG A 2 6.48 3.70 -0.13
C ARG A 2 6.31 4.99 0.71
N ARG A 3 6.19 4.82 2.03
CA ARG A 3 6.04 5.89 3.05
C ARG A 3 7.30 6.73 3.31
N TYR A 4 8.44 6.35 2.72
CA TYR A 4 9.72 7.04 2.82
C TYR A 4 10.12 7.74 1.52
N ALA A 5 9.38 7.52 0.42
CA ALA A 5 9.64 8.20 -0.84
C ALA A 5 9.63 9.74 -0.63
N PRO A 6 10.65 10.49 -1.08
CA PRO A 6 10.69 11.94 -0.88
C PRO A 6 9.46 12.66 -1.45
N SER A 7 8.99 12.25 -2.64
CA SER A 7 7.76 12.77 -3.25
C SER A 7 6.51 12.49 -2.40
N PHE A 8 6.49 11.41 -1.62
CA PHE A 8 5.42 11.16 -0.66
C PHE A 8 5.53 12.09 0.55
N VAL A 9 6.70 12.12 1.19
CA VAL A 9 6.93 12.83 2.46
C VAL A 9 6.82 14.34 2.30
N GLU A 10 7.43 14.90 1.25
CA GLU A 10 7.61 16.34 1.08
C GLU A 10 6.52 17.00 0.22
N THR A 11 5.97 16.24 -0.74
CA THR A 11 5.04 16.79 -1.73
C THR A 11 3.62 16.27 -1.52
N PHE A 12 3.39 14.96 -1.62
CA PHE A 12 2.03 14.40 -1.59
C PHE A 12 1.26 14.81 -0.33
N LYS A 13 1.88 14.64 0.84
CA LYS A 13 1.25 15.00 2.14
C LYS A 13 0.90 16.49 2.21
N ARG A 14 1.81 17.37 1.79
CA ARG A 14 1.58 18.84 1.75
C ARG A 14 0.42 19.21 0.82
N GLU A 15 0.33 18.59 -0.36
CA GLU A 15 -0.76 18.86 -1.29
C GLU A 15 -2.11 18.34 -0.74
N VAL A 16 -2.13 17.17 -0.10
CA VAL A 16 -3.33 16.63 0.57
C VAL A 16 -3.79 17.54 1.72
N GLU A 17 -2.88 18.06 2.54
CA GLU A 17 -3.22 18.99 3.64
C GLU A 17 -3.92 20.27 3.16
N SER A 18 -3.59 20.74 1.95
CA SER A 18 -4.20 21.93 1.33
C SER A 18 -5.37 21.61 0.40
N ALA A 19 -5.76 20.35 0.26
CA ALA A 19 -6.86 19.91 -0.62
C ALA A 19 -8.25 20.30 -0.09
N GLY A 20 -8.34 20.71 1.18
CA GLY A 20 -9.58 20.93 1.90
C GLY A 20 -10.19 19.60 2.36
N GLU A 21 -11.50 19.59 2.52
CA GLU A 21 -12.25 18.38 2.87
C GLU A 21 -12.06 17.28 1.82
N ILE A 22 -11.77 16.06 2.27
CA ILE A 22 -11.65 14.89 1.40
C ILE A 22 -13.04 14.37 1.06
N LEU A 23 -13.32 14.24 -0.23
CA LEU A 23 -14.62 13.77 -0.74
C LEU A 23 -14.59 12.29 -1.08
N TYR A 24 -13.42 11.78 -1.48
CA TYR A 24 -13.18 10.39 -1.86
C TYR A 24 -11.67 10.12 -1.93
N ALA A 25 -11.25 8.87 -1.77
CA ALA A 25 -9.90 8.45 -2.13
C ALA A 25 -9.92 7.07 -2.82
N ARG A 26 -8.87 6.81 -3.60
CA ARG A 26 -8.64 5.51 -4.23
C ARG A 26 -7.23 5.05 -3.94
N VAL A 27 -7.11 3.81 -3.53
CA VAL A 27 -5.86 3.09 -3.34
C VAL A 27 -5.85 1.97 -4.36
N ARG A 28 -4.88 1.97 -5.27
CA ARG A 28 -4.76 0.94 -6.30
C ARG A 28 -3.36 0.35 -6.30
N ASP A 29 -3.28 -0.96 -6.46
CA ASP A 29 -2.04 -1.66 -6.79
C ASP A 29 -2.33 -2.88 -7.66
N PHE A 30 -2.28 -2.68 -8.98
CA PHE A 30 -2.29 -3.75 -9.96
C PHE A 30 -0.86 -3.97 -10.43
N SER A 31 -0.27 -5.07 -9.96
CA SER A 31 1.09 -5.42 -10.33
C SER A 31 1.07 -6.48 -11.41
N GLY A 32 1.70 -6.17 -12.55
CA GLY A 32 2.03 -7.17 -13.55
C GLY A 32 3.11 -8.16 -13.12
N PRO A 33 3.47 -9.12 -14.00
CA PRO A 33 4.50 -10.10 -13.71
C PRO A 33 5.89 -9.45 -13.53
N ASN A 34 6.50 -9.67 -12.36
CA ASN A 34 7.80 -9.10 -11.99
C ASN A 34 8.95 -9.44 -12.95
N LYS A 35 8.84 -10.59 -13.64
CA LYS A 35 9.88 -11.11 -14.55
C LYS A 35 10.31 -10.08 -15.59
N THR A 36 9.35 -9.38 -16.22
CA THR A 36 9.65 -8.39 -17.26
C THR A 36 10.50 -7.24 -16.70
N PHE A 37 10.15 -6.71 -15.53
CA PHE A 37 10.90 -5.64 -14.88
C PHE A 37 12.30 -6.12 -14.46
N VAL A 38 12.38 -7.27 -13.79
CA VAL A 38 13.65 -7.80 -13.27
C VAL A 38 14.63 -8.06 -14.42
N ASP A 39 14.20 -8.78 -15.46
CA ASP A 39 15.07 -9.18 -16.56
C ASP A 39 15.60 -7.96 -17.37
N GLN A 40 14.89 -6.83 -17.34
CA GLN A 40 15.23 -5.62 -18.10
C GLN A 40 15.80 -4.47 -17.23
N SER A 41 15.87 -4.66 -15.91
CA SER A 41 16.30 -3.61 -14.96
C SER A 41 17.80 -3.56 -14.70
N GLY A 42 18.58 -4.46 -15.29
CA GLY A 42 19.99 -4.64 -14.93
C GLY A 42 20.19 -5.26 -13.54
N THR A 43 19.17 -5.94 -13.01
CA THR A 43 19.27 -6.74 -11.78
C THR A 43 19.77 -8.15 -12.11
N PHE A 44 20.84 -8.60 -11.43
CA PHE A 44 21.47 -9.90 -11.68
C PHE A 44 21.10 -10.91 -10.59
N GLN A 45 19.84 -11.36 -10.56
CA GLN A 45 19.40 -12.34 -9.56
C GLN A 45 20.10 -13.69 -9.75
N LEU A 46 20.72 -14.22 -8.69
CA LEU A 46 21.27 -15.58 -8.65
C LEU A 46 20.14 -16.60 -8.45
N LYS A 47 19.41 -16.92 -9.54
CA LYS A 47 18.35 -17.92 -9.50
C LYS A 47 18.95 -19.30 -9.19
N GLY A 48 18.45 -19.96 -8.14
CA GLY A 48 18.87 -21.32 -7.79
C GLY A 48 20.19 -21.43 -7.03
N TYR A 49 20.72 -20.32 -6.48
CA TYR A 49 21.80 -20.41 -5.49
C TYR A 49 21.20 -20.92 -4.18
N THR A 50 21.30 -22.23 -3.95
CA THR A 50 20.78 -22.91 -2.75
C THR A 50 21.87 -23.66 -1.99
N GLN A 51 23.14 -23.41 -2.32
CA GLN A 51 24.27 -24.11 -1.69
C GLN A 51 24.36 -23.84 -0.17
N ASP A 52 23.82 -22.72 0.27
CA ASP A 52 23.70 -22.26 1.66
C ASP A 52 22.28 -22.43 2.24
N VAL A 53 21.32 -22.96 1.46
CA VAL A 53 19.94 -23.18 1.90
C VAL A 53 19.72 -24.67 2.18
N PRO A 54 19.40 -25.08 3.42
CA PRO A 54 19.15 -26.48 3.74
C PRO A 54 18.02 -27.07 2.88
N ALA A 55 18.17 -28.33 2.45
CA ALA A 55 17.15 -29.03 1.65
C ALA A 55 15.78 -29.10 2.35
N ALA A 56 15.76 -29.11 3.69
CA ALA A 56 14.54 -29.13 4.49
C ALA A 56 13.84 -27.77 4.64
N ALA A 57 14.51 -26.66 4.31
CA ALA A 57 14.00 -25.31 4.60
C ALA A 57 12.67 -25.00 3.89
N GLY A 58 12.45 -25.56 2.70
CA GLY A 58 11.19 -25.42 1.98
C GLY A 58 10.01 -26.06 2.73
N ALA A 59 10.19 -27.31 3.18
CA ALA A 59 9.18 -28.05 3.93
C ALA A 59 8.95 -27.43 5.33
N GLU A 60 10.01 -26.98 5.99
CA GLU A 60 9.93 -26.27 7.28
C GLU A 60 9.10 -24.98 7.14
N ARG A 61 9.39 -24.15 6.13
CA ARG A 61 8.62 -22.92 5.83
C ARG A 61 7.15 -23.22 5.59
N GLU A 62 6.83 -24.29 4.86
CA GLU A 62 5.45 -24.70 4.60
C GLU A 62 4.72 -25.13 5.88
N GLY A 63 5.39 -25.88 6.75
CA GLY A 63 4.87 -26.27 8.07
C GLY A 63 4.56 -25.05 8.95
N LEU A 64 5.54 -24.15 9.11
CA LEU A 64 5.40 -22.92 9.90
C LEU A 64 4.27 -22.02 9.36
N LEU A 65 4.15 -21.88 8.03
CA LEU A 65 3.07 -21.10 7.44
C LEU A 65 1.69 -21.69 7.74
N LYS A 66 1.57 -23.02 7.71
CA LYS A 66 0.31 -23.70 8.04
C LYS A 66 -0.08 -23.48 9.50
N GLU A 67 0.87 -23.58 10.43
CA GLU A 67 0.65 -23.29 11.84
C GLU A 67 0.23 -21.82 12.06
N LEU A 68 0.97 -20.88 11.48
CA LEU A 68 0.68 -19.45 11.55
C LEU A 68 -0.72 -19.09 11.05
N LEU A 69 -1.14 -19.66 9.91
CA LEU A 69 -2.48 -19.45 9.37
C LEU A 69 -3.56 -20.06 10.28
N GLY A 70 -3.28 -21.20 10.91
CA GLY A 70 -4.15 -21.81 11.91
C GLY A 70 -4.35 -20.94 13.14
N GLU A 71 -3.29 -20.29 13.62
CA GLU A 71 -3.35 -19.34 14.73
C GLU A 71 -4.08 -18.04 14.34
N ALA A 72 -3.71 -17.45 13.20
CA ALA A 72 -4.29 -16.19 12.73
C ALA A 72 -5.81 -16.28 12.49
N PHE A 73 -6.29 -17.46 12.12
CA PHE A 73 -7.70 -17.72 11.84
C PHE A 73 -8.32 -18.72 12.84
N ALA A 74 -7.82 -18.76 14.08
CA ALA A 74 -8.34 -19.66 15.10
C ALA A 74 -9.88 -19.59 15.21
N GLY A 75 -10.54 -20.75 15.10
CA GLY A 75 -12.01 -20.86 15.11
C GLY A 75 -12.70 -20.50 13.78
N ARG A 76 -11.94 -20.22 12.72
CA ARG A 76 -12.44 -19.97 11.36
C ARG A 76 -11.82 -21.00 10.39
N GLU A 77 -12.54 -21.31 9.32
CA GLU A 77 -12.02 -22.21 8.29
C GLU A 77 -10.93 -21.51 7.44
N VAL A 78 -9.78 -22.17 7.28
CA VAL A 78 -8.65 -21.69 6.48
C VAL A 78 -8.77 -22.17 5.03
N THR A 79 -9.74 -21.62 4.30
CA THR A 79 -9.97 -21.92 2.88
C THR A 79 -8.82 -21.41 1.99
N ASN A 80 -8.66 -21.97 0.79
CA ASN A 80 -7.66 -21.50 -0.17
C ASN A 80 -7.82 -20.01 -0.49
N GLU A 81 -9.04 -19.53 -0.72
CA GLU A 81 -9.30 -18.10 -0.99
C GLU A 81 -8.87 -17.21 0.18
N ARG A 82 -9.13 -17.61 1.42
CA ARG A 82 -8.66 -16.90 2.61
C ARG A 82 -7.14 -16.87 2.69
N GLN A 83 -6.47 -17.99 2.41
CA GLN A 83 -5.01 -18.06 2.39
C GLN A 83 -4.43 -17.13 1.33
N GLU A 84 -4.98 -17.13 0.12
CA GLU A 84 -4.54 -16.26 -0.96
C GLU A 84 -4.76 -14.79 -0.63
N MET A 85 -5.94 -14.43 -0.09
CA MET A 85 -6.20 -13.06 0.36
C MET A 85 -5.23 -12.64 1.49
N CYS A 86 -4.94 -13.53 2.43
CA CYS A 86 -4.00 -13.26 3.52
C CYS A 86 -2.57 -13.06 3.04
N ARG A 87 -2.08 -13.91 2.13
CA ARG A 87 -0.77 -13.73 1.50
C ARG A 87 -0.72 -12.43 0.72
N PHE A 88 -1.79 -12.11 0.00
CA PHE A 88 -1.86 -10.94 -0.84
C PHE A 88 -1.84 -9.63 -0.02
N LEU A 89 -2.69 -9.53 1.00
CA LEU A 89 -2.70 -8.39 1.93
C LEU A 89 -1.36 -8.27 2.68
N GLY A 90 -0.77 -9.39 3.11
CA GLY A 90 0.51 -9.40 3.82
C GLY A 90 1.73 -9.09 2.94
N SER A 91 1.62 -9.23 1.62
CA SER A 91 2.68 -8.90 0.67
C SER A 91 2.41 -7.54 0.02
N LEU A 92 1.72 -7.52 -1.12
CA LEU A 92 1.47 -6.32 -1.92
C LEU A 92 0.62 -5.30 -1.16
N GLY A 93 -0.50 -5.75 -0.58
CA GLY A 93 -1.48 -4.84 0.04
C GLY A 93 -0.96 -4.08 1.25
N SER A 94 0.06 -4.62 1.95
CA SER A 94 0.65 -3.98 3.12
C SER A 94 1.23 -2.61 2.78
N HIS A 95 1.88 -2.47 1.62
CA HIS A 95 2.51 -1.22 1.19
C HIS A 95 1.48 -0.11 0.99
N ASP A 96 0.35 -0.45 0.39
CA ASP A 96 -0.77 0.45 0.10
C ASP A 96 -1.55 0.84 1.34
N ILE A 97 -1.85 -0.15 2.17
CA ILE A 97 -2.64 0.05 3.37
C ILE A 97 -1.89 0.92 4.37
N SER A 98 -0.60 0.65 4.60
CA SER A 98 0.21 1.51 5.48
C SER A 98 0.33 2.93 4.91
N LEU A 99 0.47 3.09 3.58
CA LEU A 99 0.55 4.39 2.92
C LEU A 99 -0.74 5.19 3.07
N MET A 100 -1.87 4.56 2.77
CA MET A 100 -3.22 5.11 2.94
C MET A 100 -3.43 5.55 4.38
N ARG A 101 -3.08 4.70 5.37
CA ARG A 101 -3.28 5.02 6.78
C ARG A 101 -2.49 6.23 7.24
N GLU A 102 -1.27 6.39 6.75
CA GLU A 102 -0.46 7.56 7.11
C GLU A 102 -1.08 8.88 6.61
N VAL A 103 -1.79 8.84 5.47
CA VAL A 103 -2.37 10.04 4.84
C VAL A 103 -3.76 10.33 5.37
N LEU A 104 -4.61 9.30 5.43
CA LEU A 104 -6.05 9.43 5.65
C LEU A 104 -6.46 9.10 7.09
N GLY A 105 -5.57 8.52 7.89
CA GLY A 105 -5.88 7.99 9.22
C GLY A 105 -6.37 6.54 9.17
N PHE A 106 -7.15 6.14 10.17
CA PHE A 106 -7.67 4.78 10.26
C PHE A 106 -9.16 4.76 9.84
N PRO A 107 -9.63 3.78 9.04
CA PRO A 107 -11.04 3.70 8.66
C PRO A 107 -11.93 3.40 9.86
N GLU A 108 -13.14 3.95 9.88
CA GLU A 108 -14.14 3.66 10.93
C GLU A 108 -14.75 2.25 10.76
N ARG A 109 -14.88 1.77 9.52
CA ARG A 109 -15.40 0.44 9.18
C ARG A 109 -15.06 0.02 7.75
N VAL A 110 -15.31 -1.24 7.43
CA VAL A 110 -15.27 -1.80 6.07
C VAL A 110 -16.71 -2.03 5.60
N ASP A 111 -17.13 -1.30 4.58
CA ASP A 111 -18.50 -1.33 4.05
C ASP A 111 -18.73 -2.52 3.10
N GLY A 112 -17.70 -2.98 2.41
CA GLY A 112 -17.78 -4.14 1.53
C GLY A 112 -16.42 -4.69 1.15
N VAL A 113 -16.38 -5.99 0.86
CA VAL A 113 -15.17 -6.71 0.43
C VAL A 113 -15.51 -7.63 -0.74
N SER A 114 -14.65 -7.61 -1.74
CA SER A 114 -14.63 -8.57 -2.83
C SER A 114 -13.30 -9.31 -2.85
N ALA A 115 -13.34 -10.62 -2.67
CA ALA A 115 -12.21 -11.50 -2.94
C ALA A 115 -12.59 -12.34 -4.16
N ASN A 116 -11.89 -12.15 -5.27
CA ASN A 116 -11.98 -13.00 -6.45
C ASN A 116 -10.56 -13.14 -6.98
N HIS A 117 -9.81 -14.07 -6.40
CA HIS A 117 -8.40 -14.27 -6.74
C HIS A 117 -8.20 -14.30 -8.27
N PRO A 118 -7.21 -13.55 -8.83
CA PRO A 118 -6.12 -12.85 -8.13
C PRO A 118 -6.41 -11.38 -7.77
N PHE A 119 -7.68 -10.93 -7.79
CA PHE A 119 -8.07 -9.56 -7.47
C PHE A 119 -8.89 -9.45 -6.18
N TYR A 120 -8.61 -8.39 -5.43
CA TYR A 120 -9.23 -8.08 -4.15
C TYR A 120 -9.62 -6.61 -4.11
N SER A 121 -10.79 -6.32 -3.54
CA SER A 121 -11.22 -4.94 -3.34
C SER A 121 -11.97 -4.76 -2.03
N ALA A 122 -11.91 -3.55 -1.49
CA ALA A 122 -12.65 -3.15 -0.30
C ALA A 122 -13.17 -1.72 -0.41
N ILE A 123 -14.32 -1.45 0.18
CA ILE A 123 -14.83 -0.10 0.41
C ILE A 123 -14.64 0.20 1.89
N LEU A 124 -13.83 1.20 2.18
CA LEU A 124 -13.46 1.61 3.54
C LEU A 124 -14.14 2.94 3.85
N ALA A 125 -14.81 3.02 5.00
CA ALA A 125 -15.46 4.24 5.45
C ALA A 125 -14.49 5.04 6.32
N PHE A 126 -14.27 6.30 5.96
CA PHE A 126 -13.45 7.25 6.70
C PHE A 126 -14.26 8.46 7.11
N LYS A 127 -13.73 9.22 8.06
CA LYS A 127 -14.28 10.50 8.50
C LYS A 127 -13.22 11.59 8.40
N ASN A 128 -13.60 12.73 7.84
CA ASN A 128 -12.72 13.90 7.81
C ASN A 128 -12.40 14.37 9.25
N LYS A 129 -11.29 15.11 9.40
CA LYS A 129 -11.00 15.83 10.64
C LYS A 129 -12.15 16.79 10.96
N GLU A 130 -12.44 17.00 12.24
CA GLU A 130 -13.48 17.96 12.67
C GLU A 130 -13.20 19.38 12.16
N SER A 131 -11.93 19.77 12.06
CA SER A 131 -11.50 21.05 11.46
C SER A 131 -11.83 21.20 9.97
N LEU A 132 -12.16 20.10 9.29
CA LEU A 132 -12.58 20.04 7.88
C LEU A 132 -14.08 19.67 7.74
N GLY A 133 -14.85 19.80 8.82
CA GLY A 133 -16.29 19.57 8.83
C GLY A 133 -16.74 18.16 9.20
N GLY A 134 -15.82 17.23 9.49
CA GLY A 134 -16.15 15.93 10.07
C GLY A 134 -17.01 15.01 9.19
N ARG A 135 -17.20 15.32 7.90
CA ARG A 135 -18.08 14.53 7.03
C ARG A 135 -17.43 13.20 6.65
N PRO A 136 -18.25 12.13 6.52
CA PRO A 136 -17.78 10.83 6.07
C PRO A 136 -17.38 10.89 4.60
N PHE A 137 -16.41 10.06 4.22
CA PHE A 137 -16.03 9.82 2.84
C PHE A 137 -15.63 8.35 2.66
N ALA A 138 -15.72 7.86 1.43
CA ALA A 138 -15.34 6.50 1.10
C ALA A 138 -13.91 6.46 0.53
N VAL A 139 -13.22 5.35 0.80
CA VAL A 139 -11.98 4.99 0.14
C VAL A 139 -12.16 3.64 -0.52
N THR A 140 -11.87 3.54 -1.82
CA THR A 140 -11.84 2.24 -2.51
C THR A 140 -10.42 1.73 -2.54
N TYR A 141 -10.21 0.53 -2.01
CA TYR A 141 -9.00 -0.26 -2.17
C TYR A 141 -9.21 -1.27 -3.30
N GLU A 142 -8.30 -1.30 -4.27
CA GLU A 142 -8.31 -2.23 -5.40
C GLU A 142 -6.90 -2.78 -5.58
N SER A 143 -6.72 -4.09 -5.53
CA SER A 143 -5.40 -4.66 -5.77
C SER A 143 -5.47 -6.05 -6.37
N GLY A 144 -4.51 -6.38 -7.21
CA GLY A 144 -4.47 -7.66 -7.88
C GLY A 144 -3.21 -7.86 -8.71
N ILE A 145 -3.04 -9.09 -9.19
CA ILE A 145 -1.97 -9.43 -10.12
C ILE A 145 -2.60 -9.90 -11.42
N ASP A 146 -2.22 -9.26 -12.53
CA ASP A 146 -2.59 -9.69 -13.87
C ASP A 146 -1.34 -10.11 -14.68
N GLU A 147 -1.54 -10.41 -15.96
CA GLU A 147 -0.46 -10.80 -16.88
C GLU A 147 0.12 -9.63 -17.67
N VAL A 148 -0.36 -8.40 -17.44
CA VAL A 148 0.10 -7.20 -18.14
C VAL A 148 1.30 -6.64 -17.37
N PRO A 149 2.51 -6.53 -17.96
CA PRO A 149 3.71 -6.09 -17.25
C PRO A 149 3.74 -4.56 -17.04
N VAL A 150 2.72 -4.03 -16.39
CA VAL A 150 2.55 -2.66 -15.96
C VAL A 150 2.43 -2.67 -14.45
N PHE A 151 3.01 -1.67 -13.80
CA PHE A 151 2.89 -1.50 -12.36
C PHE A 151 1.97 -0.30 -12.11
N ASP A 152 0.66 -0.55 -12.01
CA ASP A 152 -0.36 0.48 -11.74
C ASP A 152 -0.60 0.56 -10.23
N ALA A 153 0.35 1.18 -9.52
CA ALA A 153 0.26 1.42 -8.09
C ALA A 153 0.16 2.92 -7.79
N HIS A 154 -0.95 3.35 -7.20
CA HIS A 154 -1.16 4.75 -6.86
C HIS A 154 -2.12 4.97 -5.68
N LEU A 155 -1.95 6.12 -5.03
CA LEU A 155 -2.92 6.68 -4.10
C LEU A 155 -3.44 8.01 -4.65
N ALA A 156 -4.74 8.07 -4.91
CA ALA A 156 -5.44 9.27 -5.38
C ALA A 156 -6.38 9.80 -4.30
N VAL A 157 -6.27 11.09 -3.99
CA VAL A 157 -7.11 11.81 -3.03
C VAL A 157 -7.88 12.90 -3.76
N TYR A 158 -9.19 12.87 -3.62
CA TYR A 158 -10.12 13.82 -4.22
C TYR A 158 -10.59 14.76 -3.13
N GLY A 159 -9.85 15.85 -2.94
CA GLY A 159 -10.24 16.92 -2.04
C GLY A 159 -11.19 17.90 -2.70
N ARG A 160 -11.79 18.77 -1.88
CA ARG A 160 -12.70 19.83 -2.32
C ARG A 160 -12.06 20.80 -3.32
N LYS A 161 -10.75 21.06 -3.20
CA LYS A 161 -10.03 22.06 -4.00
C LYS A 161 -9.03 21.45 -4.99
N LYS A 162 -8.60 20.21 -4.74
CA LYS A 162 -7.51 19.57 -5.49
C LYS A 162 -7.81 18.09 -5.71
N ARG A 163 -7.33 17.55 -6.82
CA ARG A 163 -7.13 16.12 -7.01
C ARG A 163 -5.64 15.85 -6.98
N ILE A 164 -5.21 14.94 -6.10
CA ILE A 164 -3.79 14.63 -5.89
C ILE A 164 -3.60 13.14 -6.10
N GLU A 165 -2.66 12.75 -6.94
CA GLU A 165 -2.27 11.36 -7.16
C GLU A 165 -0.77 11.21 -6.96
N ILE A 166 -0.35 10.23 -6.15
CA ILE A 166 1.04 9.76 -6.14
C ILE A 166 1.08 8.40 -6.81
N ARG A 167 1.99 8.24 -7.79
CA ARG A 167 2.17 7.00 -8.53
C ARG A 167 3.53 6.38 -8.25
N TYR A 168 3.53 5.07 -8.03
CA TYR A 168 4.71 4.26 -7.85
C TYR A 168 4.89 3.37 -9.06
N ASP A 169 6.10 3.33 -9.58
CA ASP A 169 6.52 2.37 -10.59
C ASP A 169 7.06 1.09 -9.94
N SER A 170 7.40 0.12 -10.79
CA SER A 170 7.96 -1.16 -10.36
C SER A 170 9.20 -0.97 -9.47
N PRO A 171 9.19 -1.52 -8.24
CA PRO A 171 10.33 -1.41 -7.32
C PRO A 171 11.56 -2.21 -7.80
N PHE A 172 11.42 -2.98 -8.88
CA PHE A 172 12.50 -3.77 -9.46
C PHE A 172 13.36 -2.98 -10.46
N VAL A 173 12.92 -1.79 -10.89
CA VAL A 173 13.70 -0.93 -11.78
C VAL A 173 14.26 0.23 -10.97
N LYS A 174 15.58 0.27 -10.83
CA LYS A 174 16.27 1.26 -10.00
C LYS A 174 16.09 2.68 -10.55
N GLY A 175 15.70 3.60 -9.68
CA GLY A 175 15.69 5.04 -9.98
C GLY A 175 14.51 5.52 -10.83
N LEU A 176 13.43 4.72 -10.96
CA LEU A 176 12.19 5.22 -11.53
C LEU A 176 11.59 6.32 -10.63
N PRO A 177 11.24 7.49 -11.20
CA PRO A 177 10.82 8.64 -10.41
C PRO A 177 9.38 8.46 -9.89
N ILE A 178 9.20 8.68 -8.58
CA ILE A 178 7.87 8.72 -7.97
C ILE A 178 7.33 10.15 -8.12
N ARG A 179 6.25 10.32 -8.88
CA ARG A 179 5.67 11.64 -9.19
C ARG A 179 4.37 11.86 -8.43
N VAL A 180 4.11 13.12 -8.11
CA VAL A 180 2.83 13.58 -7.59
C VAL A 180 2.15 14.44 -8.65
N LYS A 181 1.00 14.00 -9.15
CA LYS A 181 0.13 14.80 -10.01
C LYS A 181 -0.85 15.59 -9.16
N VAL A 182 -1.05 16.86 -9.50
CA VAL A 182 -2.04 17.75 -8.87
C VAL A 182 -2.88 18.41 -9.95
N ASP A 183 -4.19 18.26 -9.86
CA ASP A 183 -5.18 19.04 -10.63
C ASP A 183 -5.90 20.02 -9.69
N GLU A 184 -5.88 21.31 -10.01
CA GLU A 184 -6.52 22.37 -9.22
C GLU A 184 -6.96 23.56 -10.09
N VAL A 185 -7.71 24.50 -9.50
CA VAL A 185 -8.08 25.76 -10.16
C VAL A 185 -7.12 26.85 -9.73
N SER A 186 -6.51 27.57 -10.68
CA SER A 186 -5.58 28.67 -10.42
C SER A 186 -6.30 29.89 -9.83
N GLU A 187 -5.53 30.87 -9.35
CA GLU A 187 -6.07 32.16 -8.89
C GLU A 187 -6.78 32.96 -9.99
N HIS A 188 -6.55 32.62 -11.26
CA HIS A 188 -7.21 33.21 -12.42
C HIS A 188 -8.44 32.42 -12.91
N GLY A 189 -8.81 31.34 -12.21
CA GLY A 189 -9.97 30.52 -12.57
C GLY A 189 -9.70 29.46 -13.65
N GLU A 190 -8.45 29.22 -14.00
CA GLU A 190 -8.05 28.24 -15.01
C GLU A 190 -7.87 26.87 -14.37
N ILE A 191 -8.13 25.80 -15.13
CA ILE A 191 -7.80 24.44 -14.68
C ILE A 191 -6.32 24.20 -14.95
N VAL A 192 -5.56 23.89 -13.90
CA VAL A 192 -4.13 23.59 -13.96
C VAL A 192 -3.90 22.14 -13.55
N SER A 193 -3.15 21.40 -14.38
CA SER A 193 -2.60 20.08 -14.09
C SER A 193 -1.09 20.21 -14.03
N ARG A 194 -0.46 19.77 -12.93
CA ARG A 194 1.00 19.77 -12.77
C ARG A 194 1.50 18.45 -12.20
N GLU A 195 2.71 18.07 -12.59
CA GLU A 195 3.44 16.97 -11.99
C GLU A 195 4.63 17.51 -11.21
N VAL A 196 4.81 17.00 -10.01
CA VAL A 196 5.91 17.36 -9.11
C VAL A 196 6.74 16.12 -8.84
N LEU A 197 8.05 16.26 -9.03
CA LEU A 197 9.06 15.27 -8.70
C LEU A 197 9.96 15.88 -7.63
N ALA A 198 9.89 15.40 -6.39
CA ALA A 198 10.71 15.93 -5.30
C ALA A 198 12.17 15.44 -5.39
N SER A 199 12.37 14.18 -5.77
CA SER A 199 13.69 13.57 -5.84
C SER A 199 13.70 12.36 -6.78
N TYR A 200 14.86 12.06 -7.35
CA TYR A 200 15.14 10.79 -8.02
C TYR A 200 15.64 9.70 -7.05
N GLU A 201 15.81 10.03 -5.78
CA GLU A 201 16.18 9.06 -4.75
C GLU A 201 15.08 8.01 -4.60
N ASP A 202 15.48 6.74 -4.72
CA ASP A 202 14.61 5.58 -4.57
C ASP A 202 14.08 5.47 -3.13
N ALA A 203 12.82 5.06 -2.98
CA ALA A 203 12.16 4.90 -1.69
C ALA A 203 12.90 3.96 -0.72
N TYR A 204 13.58 2.91 -1.21
CA TYR A 204 14.42 2.04 -0.38
C TYR A 204 15.69 2.75 0.09
N THR A 205 16.30 3.59 -0.76
CA THR A 205 17.47 4.38 -0.35
C THR A 205 17.08 5.35 0.77
N ALA A 206 15.95 6.05 0.60
CA ALA A 206 15.42 6.96 1.60
C ALA A 206 15.09 6.23 2.93
N GLU A 207 14.47 5.05 2.87
CA GLU A 207 14.19 4.21 4.04
C GLU A 207 15.46 3.76 4.78
N LEU A 208 16.50 3.33 4.04
CA LEU A 208 17.77 2.90 4.65
C LEU A 208 18.54 4.08 5.27
N ARG A 209 18.47 5.28 4.70
CA ARG A 209 19.03 6.49 5.30
C ARG A 209 18.33 6.84 6.60
N GLU A 210 17.00 6.73 6.63
CA GLU A 210 16.22 6.94 7.86
C GLU A 210 16.57 5.90 8.93
N MET A 211 16.70 4.63 8.53
CA MET A 211 17.13 3.55 9.42
C MET A 211 18.52 3.81 10.00
N HIS A 212 19.47 4.25 9.17
CA HIS A 212 20.81 4.62 9.62
C HIS A 212 20.74 5.72 10.68
N ALA A 213 19.99 6.80 10.44
CA ALA A 213 19.81 7.88 11.41
C ALA A 213 19.14 7.40 12.72
N CYS A 214 18.21 6.43 12.65
CA CYS A 214 17.64 5.82 13.86
C CYS A 214 18.74 5.14 14.71
N PHE A 215 19.68 4.43 14.08
CA PHE A 215 20.74 3.71 14.78
C PHE A 215 21.89 4.60 15.26
N THR A 216 22.27 5.62 14.49
CA THR A 216 23.44 6.46 14.81
C THR A 216 23.08 7.70 15.63
N GLU A 217 21.87 8.23 15.47
CA GLU A 217 21.45 9.51 16.06
C GLU A 217 20.29 9.34 17.05
N GLY A 218 19.76 8.12 17.21
CA GLY A 218 18.62 7.87 18.10
C GLY A 218 17.30 8.43 17.58
N LYS A 219 17.19 8.69 16.27
CA LYS A 219 15.93 9.11 15.65
C LYS A 219 14.84 8.05 15.90
N LYS A 220 13.61 8.50 16.16
CA LYS A 220 12.47 7.60 16.38
C LYS A 220 12.13 6.86 15.09
N VAL A 221 12.09 5.53 15.16
CA VAL A 221 11.59 4.68 14.07
C VAL A 221 10.13 5.01 13.82
N LYS A 222 9.81 5.40 12.57
CA LYS A 222 8.45 5.73 12.15
C LYS A 222 7.58 4.48 11.99
N THR A 223 8.07 3.49 11.27
CA THR A 223 7.39 2.21 10.99
C THR A 223 7.69 1.17 12.08
N THR A 224 7.20 1.42 13.29
CA THR A 224 7.40 0.52 14.45
C THR A 224 6.53 -0.75 14.34
N PRO A 225 6.81 -1.81 15.14
CA PRO A 225 5.90 -2.94 15.25
C PRO A 225 4.47 -2.54 15.66
N ALA A 226 4.32 -1.54 16.53
CA ALA A 226 3.01 -1.03 16.92
C ALA A 226 2.26 -0.38 15.75
N ASP A 227 2.98 0.28 14.85
CA ASP A 227 2.41 0.83 13.61
C ASP A 227 2.02 -0.27 12.61
N ALA A 228 2.83 -1.33 12.48
CA ALA A 228 2.50 -2.49 11.66
C ALA A 228 1.28 -3.27 12.19
N MET A 229 1.06 -3.30 13.51
CA MET A 229 -0.13 -3.92 14.10
C MET A 229 -1.44 -3.27 13.65
N GLU A 230 -1.42 -1.97 13.31
CA GLU A 230 -2.62 -1.30 12.78
C GLU A 230 -2.97 -1.81 11.38
N ASP A 231 -1.98 -2.18 10.56
CA ASP A 231 -2.26 -2.78 9.25
C ASP A 231 -2.93 -4.15 9.44
N LEU A 232 -2.45 -4.96 10.40
CA LEU A 232 -3.08 -6.24 10.74
C LEU A 232 -4.50 -6.09 11.29
N ARG A 233 -4.77 -5.04 12.07
CA ARG A 233 -6.15 -4.74 12.54
C ARG A 233 -7.07 -4.45 11.37
N LEU A 234 -6.61 -3.67 10.39
CA LEU A 234 -7.39 -3.41 9.18
C LEU A 234 -7.56 -4.69 8.34
N PHE A 235 -6.55 -5.56 8.27
CA PHE A 235 -6.70 -6.86 7.62
C PHE A 235 -7.79 -7.70 8.30
N ASP A 236 -7.83 -7.74 9.63
CA ASP A 236 -8.90 -8.44 10.36
C ASP A 236 -10.27 -7.80 10.11
N MET A 237 -10.40 -6.47 10.04
CA MET A 237 -11.66 -5.83 9.63
C MET A 237 -12.11 -6.26 8.23
N ILE A 238 -11.18 -6.41 7.28
CA ILE A 238 -11.45 -6.92 5.93
C ILE A 238 -11.88 -8.39 5.98
N PHE A 239 -11.19 -9.23 6.76
CA PHE A 239 -11.57 -10.64 6.94
C PHE A 239 -12.94 -10.80 7.58
N GLN A 240 -13.25 -10.04 8.62
CA GLN A 240 -14.57 -10.04 9.26
C GLN A 240 -15.66 -9.68 8.24
N LYS A 241 -15.42 -8.64 7.42
CA LYS A 241 -16.39 -8.24 6.40
C LYS A 241 -16.54 -9.27 5.27
N TYR A 242 -15.47 -9.95 4.90
CA TYR A 242 -15.51 -11.09 3.98
C TYR A 242 -16.31 -12.26 4.57
N ASP A 243 -16.14 -12.55 5.85
CA ASP A 243 -16.85 -13.64 6.55
C ASP A 243 -18.37 -13.40 6.63
N GLU A 244 -18.79 -12.15 6.78
CA GLU A 244 -20.21 -11.76 6.70
C GLU A 244 -20.80 -12.06 5.33
N ARG A 245 -20.04 -11.81 4.25
CA ARG A 245 -20.50 -12.02 2.87
C ARG A 245 -20.69 -13.50 2.54
N ILE A 246 -19.77 -14.38 2.94
CA ILE A 246 -19.83 -15.81 2.60
C ILE A 246 -20.90 -16.58 3.39
N LYS A 247 -21.41 -15.99 4.48
CA LYS A 247 -22.50 -16.55 5.29
C LYS A 247 -23.90 -16.15 4.78
N ALA A 248 -23.98 -15.11 3.95
CA ALA A 248 -25.22 -14.57 3.40
C ALA A 248 -25.62 -15.29 2.10
#